data_AF-A0AB39RLD6-F1
#
_entry.id   AF-A0AB39RLD6-F1
#
_cell.length_a   1.000
_cell.length_b   1.000
_cell.length_c   1.000
_cell.angle_alpha   90.00
_cell.angle_beta   90.00
_cell.angle_gamma   90.00
#
_symmetry.space_group_name_H-M   'P 1'
#
loop_
_entity.id
_entity.type
_entity.pdbx_description
1 polymer ?
#
loop_
_entity_poly.entity_id
_entity_poly.type
_entity_poly.pdbx_seq_one_letter_code
_entity_poly.pdbx_strand_id
1 'polypeptide(L)'
;MSLVELIAQADERGLAASGLACLDRCVPLLGGDDEILRPLWASLAESDVWSVWGERLEQARAKLDADVLEPAVTDEDEAAVLARRMLGAVPTEPSATELRSWADACSVAALQIHRLLDVADDGESCVTARREGRTDGMSPLVAAELRRQVTILELLAGHGTGGLRPALDVSTEGRRVLRAVVSRRARGRA
;
A
#
# COMPACT_ATOMS: atom_id res chain seq x y z
N MET A 1 -6.68 17.58 -7.36
CA MET A 1 -5.48 17.56 -6.51
C MET A 1 -4.58 16.44 -6.99
N SER A 2 -3.28 16.64 -6.95
CA SER A 2 -2.32 15.56 -7.13
C SER A 2 -2.31 14.64 -5.91
N LEU A 3 -1.77 13.44 -6.07
CA LEU A 3 -1.64 12.50 -4.96
C LEU A 3 -0.71 13.04 -3.85
N VAL A 4 0.32 13.80 -4.24
CA VAL A 4 1.23 14.48 -3.30
C VAL A 4 0.47 15.51 -2.45
N GLU A 5 -0.40 16.30 -3.07
CA GLU A 5 -1.22 17.29 -2.37
C GLU A 5 -2.20 16.64 -1.38
N LEU A 6 -2.81 15.51 -1.77
CA LEU A 6 -3.72 14.75 -0.91
C LEU A 6 -3.02 14.20 0.33
N ILE A 7 -1.81 13.63 0.17
CA ILE A 7 -1.02 13.12 1.32
C ILE A 7 -0.56 14.27 2.22
N ALA A 8 -0.17 15.42 1.65
CA ALA A 8 0.24 16.57 2.43
C ALA A 8 -0.88 17.11 3.34
N GLN A 9 -2.13 17.03 2.90
CA GLN A 9 -3.30 17.54 3.62
C GLN A 9 -3.95 16.52 4.58
N ALA A 10 -3.61 15.24 4.49
CA ALA A 10 -4.21 14.20 5.31
C ALA A 10 -3.86 14.36 6.79
N ASP A 11 -4.85 14.06 7.65
CA ASP A 11 -4.67 13.93 9.09
C ASP A 11 -3.97 12.61 9.46
N GLU A 12 -3.63 12.42 10.73
CA GLU A 12 -2.90 11.23 11.18
C GLU A 12 -3.63 9.92 10.82
N ARG A 13 -4.96 9.88 11.01
CA ARG A 13 -5.76 8.70 10.69
C ARG A 13 -5.79 8.45 9.18
N GLY A 14 -5.93 9.48 8.36
CA GLY A 14 -5.89 9.39 6.90
C GLY A 14 -4.53 8.95 6.37
N LEU A 15 -3.44 9.45 6.97
CA LEU A 15 -2.08 9.01 6.67
C LEU A 15 -1.89 7.52 7.02
N ALA A 16 -2.32 7.11 8.22
CA ALA A 16 -2.21 5.72 8.65
C ALA A 16 -3.03 4.78 7.75
N ALA A 17 -4.28 5.15 7.44
CA ALA A 17 -5.16 4.37 6.57
C ALA A 17 -4.65 4.29 5.12
N SER A 18 -4.12 5.39 4.56
CA SER A 18 -3.62 5.41 3.18
C SER A 18 -2.33 4.60 3.02
N GLY A 19 -1.40 4.70 3.97
CA GLY A 19 -0.20 3.85 4.03
C GLY A 19 -0.57 2.38 4.21
N LEU A 20 -1.50 2.09 5.13
CA LEU A 20 -2.00 0.74 5.36
C LEU A 20 -2.66 0.15 4.12
N ALA A 21 -3.44 0.93 3.38
CA ALA A 21 -4.05 0.46 2.14
C ALA A 21 -3.01 0.10 1.07
N CYS A 22 -1.94 0.88 0.94
CA CYS A 22 -0.85 0.55 0.03
C CYS A 22 -0.19 -0.78 0.41
N LEU A 23 0.12 -0.97 1.69
CA LEU A 23 0.69 -2.21 2.21
C LEU A 23 -0.26 -3.41 2.03
N ASP A 24 -1.54 -3.22 2.37
CA ASP A 24 -2.58 -4.24 2.27
C ASP A 24 -2.74 -4.78 0.85
N ARG A 25 -2.71 -3.91 -0.17
CA ARG A 25 -2.71 -4.36 -1.56
C ARG A 25 -1.50 -5.24 -1.91
N CYS A 26 -0.37 -5.05 -1.23
CA CYS A 26 0.89 -5.76 -1.46
C CYS A 26 1.07 -7.04 -0.63
N VAL A 27 0.15 -7.36 0.30
CA VAL A 27 0.19 -8.59 1.14
C VAL A 27 0.39 -9.89 0.34
N PRO A 28 -0.18 -10.08 -0.88
CA PRO A 28 0.06 -11.30 -1.66
C PRO A 28 1.54 -11.57 -1.98
N LEU A 29 2.41 -10.55 -1.96
CA LEU A 29 3.86 -10.70 -2.16
C LEU A 29 4.59 -11.19 -0.90
N LEU A 30 3.92 -11.13 0.26
CA LEU A 30 4.46 -11.50 1.56
C LEU A 30 4.00 -12.91 2.01
N GLY A 31 3.24 -13.63 1.17
CA GLY A 31 2.69 -14.94 1.52
C GLY A 31 1.58 -14.89 2.59
N GLY A 32 1.11 -13.71 2.97
CA GLY A 32 0.07 -13.54 3.99
C GLY A 32 -1.35 -13.82 3.49
N ASP A 33 -2.24 -14.18 4.42
CA ASP A 33 -3.68 -14.27 4.16
C ASP A 33 -4.32 -12.89 3.99
N ASP A 34 -5.46 -12.84 3.27
CA ASP A 34 -6.21 -11.61 3.00
C ASP A 34 -6.67 -10.85 4.24
N GLU A 35 -6.86 -11.56 5.35
CA GLU A 35 -7.43 -11.00 6.55
C GLU A 35 -6.35 -10.60 7.58
N ILE A 36 -5.07 -10.77 7.26
CA ILE A 36 -3.95 -10.58 8.19
C ILE A 36 -3.85 -9.15 8.74
N LEU A 37 -4.21 -8.15 7.94
CA LEU A 37 -4.20 -6.73 8.32
C LEU A 37 -5.56 -6.22 8.82
N ARG A 38 -6.60 -7.06 8.87
CA ARG A 38 -7.92 -6.65 9.33
C ARG A 38 -7.96 -6.08 10.75
N PRO A 39 -7.22 -6.65 11.73
CA PRO A 39 -7.19 -6.07 13.06
C PRO A 39 -6.61 -4.64 13.07
N LEU A 40 -5.64 -4.36 12.19
CA LEU A 40 -5.04 -3.03 12.03
C LEU A 40 -5.99 -2.04 11.35
N TRP A 41 -6.77 -2.51 10.39
CA TRP A 41 -7.86 -1.72 9.81
C TRP A 41 -8.98 -1.41 10.81
N ALA A 42 -9.32 -2.36 11.67
CA ALA A 42 -10.35 -2.19 12.68
C ALA A 42 -9.95 -1.14 13.73
N SER A 43 -8.70 -1.13 14.18
CA SER A 43 -8.24 -0.16 15.19
C SER A 43 -8.34 1.28 14.70
N LEU A 44 -8.19 1.55 13.40
CA LEU A 44 -8.34 2.89 12.83
C LEU A 44 -9.74 3.50 13.04
N ALA A 45 -10.77 2.66 13.20
CA ALA A 45 -12.14 3.11 13.49
C ALA A 45 -12.37 3.42 14.98
N GLU A 46 -11.46 3.00 15.86
CA GLU A 46 -11.57 3.22 17.30
C GLU A 46 -11.25 4.68 17.66
N SER A 47 -11.87 5.16 18.74
CA SER A 47 -11.65 6.53 19.24
C SER A 47 -10.24 6.72 19.80
N ASP A 48 -9.69 5.68 20.41
CA ASP A 48 -8.32 5.61 20.91
C ASP A 48 -7.48 4.63 20.08
N VAL A 49 -7.39 4.92 18.77
CA VAL A 49 -6.69 4.09 17.78
C VAL A 49 -5.24 3.77 18.18
N TRP A 50 -4.54 4.74 18.80
CA TRP A 50 -3.10 4.65 19.02
C TRP A 50 -2.72 3.77 20.21
N SER A 51 -3.62 3.51 21.16
CA SER A 51 -3.31 2.63 22.30
C SER A 51 -3.18 1.16 21.91
N VAL A 52 -3.91 0.71 20.88
CA VAL A 52 -3.88 -0.68 20.38
C VAL A 52 -3.07 -0.84 19.09
N TRP A 53 -2.72 0.26 18.40
CA TRP A 53 -2.03 0.24 17.11
C TRP A 53 -0.73 -0.57 17.13
N GLY A 54 0.17 -0.29 18.07
CA GLY A 54 1.48 -0.95 18.17
C GLY A 54 1.35 -2.46 18.38
N GLU A 55 0.47 -2.90 19.28
CA GLU A 55 0.23 -4.33 19.54
C GLU A 55 -0.29 -5.06 18.30
N ARG A 56 -1.26 -4.46 17.59
CA ARG A 56 -1.82 -5.02 16.37
C ARG A 56 -0.79 -5.07 15.23
N LEU A 57 0.09 -4.08 15.16
CA LEU A 57 1.17 -4.03 14.17
C LEU A 57 2.18 -5.14 14.41
N GLU A 58 2.62 -5.35 15.65
CA GLU A 58 3.53 -6.43 15.99
C GLU A 58 2.92 -7.81 15.71
N GLN A 59 1.63 -8.00 15.98
CA GLN A 59 0.91 -9.22 15.59
C GLN A 59 0.90 -9.44 14.07
N ALA A 60 0.74 -8.38 13.27
CA ALA A 60 0.79 -8.48 11.81
C ALA A 60 2.21 -8.79 11.32
N ARG A 61 3.23 -8.12 11.86
CA ARG A 61 4.65 -8.37 11.56
C ARG A 61 5.03 -9.81 11.84
N ALA A 62 4.74 -10.32 13.02
CA ALA A 62 5.05 -11.70 13.40
C ALA A 62 4.45 -12.75 12.45
N LYS A 63 3.29 -12.46 11.84
CA LYS A 63 2.64 -13.36 10.88
C LYS A 63 3.17 -13.21 9.44
N LEU A 64 3.72 -12.05 9.08
CA LEU A 64 4.19 -11.72 7.73
C LEU A 64 5.72 -11.86 7.56
N ASP A 65 6.48 -11.82 8.65
CA ASP A 65 7.95 -11.88 8.66
C ASP A 65 8.50 -13.32 8.80
N ALA A 66 7.71 -14.32 8.41
CA ALA A 66 8.02 -15.72 8.64
C ALA A 66 9.14 -16.29 7.73
N ASP A 67 9.60 -15.55 6.71
CA ASP A 67 10.56 -16.04 5.72
C ASP A 67 11.82 -15.16 5.61
N VAL A 68 12.98 -15.81 5.65
CA VAL A 68 14.30 -15.21 5.45
C VAL A 68 14.45 -14.73 4.00
N LEU A 69 14.97 -13.51 3.85
CA LEU A 69 15.27 -12.88 2.56
C LEU A 69 16.46 -13.56 1.86
N GLU A 70 16.17 -14.39 0.86
CA GLU A 70 17.12 -14.65 -0.23
C GLU A 70 17.32 -13.35 -1.06
N PRO A 71 18.49 -13.15 -1.68
CA PRO A 71 18.73 -11.98 -2.52
C PRO A 71 17.74 -11.93 -3.68
N ALA A 72 17.17 -10.75 -3.93
CA ALA A 72 16.21 -10.56 -5.00
C ALA A 72 16.86 -10.79 -6.37
N VAL A 73 16.33 -11.75 -7.14
CA VAL A 73 16.83 -12.13 -8.46
C VAL A 73 15.80 -11.90 -9.56
N THR A 74 14.54 -11.63 -9.20
CA THR A 74 13.45 -11.33 -10.14
C THR A 74 12.70 -10.05 -9.73
N ASP A 75 11.95 -9.47 -10.67
CA ASP A 75 11.06 -8.32 -10.39
C ASP A 75 10.06 -8.60 -9.25
N GLU A 76 9.64 -9.87 -9.10
CA GLU A 76 8.75 -10.29 -8.01
C GLU A 76 9.46 -10.30 -6.66
N ASP A 77 10.73 -10.71 -6.62
CA ASP A 77 11.52 -10.65 -5.39
C ASP A 77 11.80 -9.20 -5.00
N GLU A 78 12.09 -8.34 -5.98
CA GLU A 78 12.27 -6.91 -5.74
C GLU A 78 10.97 -6.27 -5.23
N ALA A 79 9.83 -6.63 -5.83
CA ALA A 79 8.51 -6.20 -5.36
C ALA A 79 8.23 -6.69 -3.93
N ALA A 80 8.59 -7.94 -3.59
CA ALA A 80 8.43 -8.47 -2.24
C ALA A 80 9.36 -7.79 -1.22
N VAL A 81 10.59 -7.43 -1.61
CA VAL A 81 11.52 -6.62 -0.80
C VAL A 81 10.92 -5.24 -0.51
N LEU A 82 10.33 -4.58 -1.51
CA LEU A 82 9.65 -3.29 -1.30
C LEU A 82 8.46 -3.43 -0.34
N ALA A 83 7.63 -4.46 -0.49
CA ALA A 83 6.50 -4.72 0.41
C ALA A 83 6.96 -4.99 1.86
N ARG A 84 8.05 -5.74 2.04
CA ARG A 84 8.65 -5.95 3.37
C ARG A 84 9.18 -4.66 3.98
N ARG A 85 9.83 -3.80 3.20
CA ARG A 85 10.27 -2.46 3.66
C ARG A 85 9.08 -1.60 4.10
N MET A 86 7.96 -1.64 3.39
CA MET A 86 6.74 -0.94 3.79
C MET A 86 6.23 -1.41 5.17
N LEU A 87 6.22 -2.72 5.41
CA LEU A 87 5.82 -3.33 6.69
C LEU A 87 6.83 -3.04 7.82
N GLY A 88 8.12 -3.10 7.53
CA GLY A 88 9.19 -2.80 8.49
C GLY A 88 9.21 -1.34 8.92
N ALA A 89 8.80 -0.43 8.03
CA ALA A 89 8.82 1.02 8.29
C ALA A 89 7.56 1.58 8.98
N VAL A 90 6.53 0.75 9.25
CA VAL A 90 5.33 1.22 9.96
C VAL A 90 5.71 1.70 11.36
N PRO A 91 5.36 2.94 11.78
CA PRO A 91 5.69 3.41 13.12
C PRO A 91 4.86 2.68 14.18
N THR A 92 5.49 2.20 15.24
CA THR A 92 4.82 1.55 16.40
C THR A 92 4.17 2.57 17.33
N GLU A 93 4.83 3.72 17.50
CA GLU A 93 4.34 4.89 18.23
C GLU A 93 4.15 6.02 17.23
N PRO A 94 2.96 6.15 16.63
CA PRO A 94 2.79 7.03 15.49
C PRO A 94 2.73 8.51 15.91
N SER A 95 3.57 9.34 15.29
CA SER A 95 3.37 10.79 15.17
C SER A 95 2.91 11.19 13.76
N ALA A 96 2.29 12.36 13.62
CA ALA A 96 1.95 12.93 12.32
C ALA A 96 3.14 12.97 11.32
N THR A 97 4.35 13.23 11.80
CA THR A 97 5.55 13.29 10.94
C THR A 97 5.94 11.90 10.44
N GLU A 98 5.97 10.92 11.34
CA GLU A 98 6.33 9.54 10.98
C GLU A 98 5.29 8.92 10.06
N LEU A 99 4.00 9.12 10.36
CA LEU A 99 2.91 8.64 9.51
C LEU A 99 2.96 9.28 8.12
N ARG A 100 3.32 10.56 8.00
CA ARG A 100 3.44 11.23 6.70
C ARG A 100 4.59 10.67 5.89
N SER A 101 5.76 10.52 6.52
CA SER A 101 6.93 9.90 5.88
C SER A 101 6.63 8.48 5.41
N TRP A 102 5.99 7.68 6.27
CA TRP A 102 5.62 6.31 5.97
C TRP A 102 4.56 6.21 4.85
N ALA A 103 3.52 7.04 4.88
CA ALA A 103 2.49 7.06 3.84
C ALA A 103 3.06 7.50 2.47
N ASP A 104 3.94 8.50 2.44
CA ASP A 104 4.62 8.93 1.22
C ASP A 104 5.50 7.80 0.63
N ALA A 105 6.32 7.17 1.48
CA ALA A 105 7.15 6.04 1.07
C ALA A 105 6.31 4.85 0.58
N CYS A 106 5.21 4.53 1.25
CA CYS A 106 4.29 3.47 0.85
C CYS A 106 3.61 3.76 -0.49
N SER A 107 3.22 5.01 -0.73
CA SER A 107 2.62 5.47 -1.99
C SER A 107 3.58 5.23 -3.17
N VAL A 108 4.85 5.62 -3.01
CA VAL A 108 5.92 5.40 -4.01
C VAL A 108 6.19 3.91 -4.20
N ALA A 109 6.39 3.17 -3.10
CA ALA A 109 6.71 1.75 -3.15
C ALA A 109 5.61 0.94 -3.83
N ALA A 110 4.34 1.22 -3.52
CA ALA A 110 3.21 0.54 -4.16
C ALA A 110 3.17 0.79 -5.68
N LEU A 111 3.40 2.03 -6.14
CA LEU A 111 3.49 2.31 -7.58
C LEU A 111 4.65 1.59 -8.25
N GLN A 112 5.82 1.56 -7.59
CA GLN A 112 7.00 0.85 -8.11
C GLN A 112 6.76 -0.67 -8.17
N ILE A 113 6.12 -1.26 -7.16
CA ILE A 113 5.70 -2.67 -7.16
C ILE A 113 4.79 -2.96 -8.35
N HIS A 114 3.80 -2.10 -8.60
CA HIS A 114 2.87 -2.29 -9.73
C HIS A 114 3.59 -2.15 -11.07
N ARG A 115 4.58 -1.25 -11.18
CA ARG A 115 5.43 -1.11 -12.38
C ARG A 115 6.29 -2.35 -12.63
N LEU A 116 6.94 -2.90 -11.61
CA LEU A 116 7.76 -4.12 -11.70
C LEU A 116 6.95 -5.34 -12.15
N LEU A 117 5.67 -5.40 -11.75
CA LEU A 117 4.80 -6.54 -12.02
C LEU A 117 3.99 -6.39 -13.32
N ASP A 118 3.92 -5.18 -13.89
CA ASP A 118 3.22 -4.96 -15.15
C ASP A 118 3.97 -5.64 -16.31
N VAL A 119 3.20 -6.07 -17.30
CA VAL A 119 3.72 -6.64 -18.55
C VAL A 119 3.81 -5.54 -19.62
N ALA A 120 2.99 -4.50 -19.51
CA ALA A 120 3.03 -3.36 -20.41
C ALA A 120 4.16 -2.41 -20.04
N ASP A 121 4.76 -1.77 -21.05
CA ASP A 121 5.69 -0.67 -20.85
C ASP A 121 4.98 0.51 -20.17
N ASP A 122 5.61 1.07 -19.13
CA ASP A 122 5.13 2.24 -18.37
C ASP A 122 5.82 3.55 -18.83
N GLY A 123 6.60 3.46 -19.91
CA GLY A 123 7.41 4.55 -20.44
C GLY A 123 8.55 4.94 -19.49
N GLU A 124 9.18 6.06 -19.82
CA GLU A 124 10.39 6.53 -19.12
C GLU A 124 10.09 7.38 -17.87
N SER A 125 8.83 7.77 -17.65
CA SER A 125 8.48 8.64 -16.53
C SER A 125 8.58 7.90 -15.19
N CYS A 126 9.21 8.52 -14.19
CA CYS A 126 9.31 7.92 -12.86
C CYS A 126 7.99 7.99 -12.08
N VAL A 127 7.78 7.06 -11.14
CA VAL A 127 6.56 7.02 -10.32
C VAL A 127 6.31 8.31 -9.54
N THR A 128 7.36 9.04 -9.14
CA THR A 128 7.25 10.35 -8.48
C THR A 128 6.56 11.37 -9.40
N ALA A 129 6.93 11.43 -10.67
CA ALA A 129 6.28 12.30 -11.66
C ALA A 129 4.79 11.98 -11.84
N ARG A 130 4.42 10.69 -11.79
CA ARG A 130 3.02 10.24 -11.88
C ARG A 130 2.20 10.76 -10.70
N ARG A 131 2.76 10.72 -9.48
CA ARG A 131 2.10 11.23 -8.25
C ARG A 131 1.85 12.74 -8.31
N GLU A 132 2.70 13.48 -9.01
CA GLU A 132 2.57 14.92 -9.27
C GLU A 132 1.53 15.24 -10.38
N GLY A 133 0.96 14.23 -11.04
CA GLY A 133 -0.09 14.40 -12.06
C GLY A 133 0.38 14.22 -13.50
N ARG A 134 1.66 13.88 -13.75
CA ARG A 134 2.13 13.56 -15.11
C ARG A 134 1.73 12.13 -15.49
N THR A 135 0.51 11.91 -15.93
CA THR A 135 -0.09 10.56 -16.10
C THR A 135 0.03 9.96 -17.51
N ASP A 136 0.64 10.65 -18.47
CA ASP A 136 0.66 10.23 -19.88
C ASP A 136 1.49 8.96 -20.13
N GLY A 137 0.89 7.96 -20.80
CA GLY A 137 1.58 6.72 -21.14
C GLY A 137 1.82 5.78 -19.95
N MET A 138 1.09 5.93 -18.85
CA MET A 138 1.14 4.95 -17.76
C MET A 138 0.62 3.59 -18.22
N SER A 139 1.29 2.54 -17.76
CA SER A 139 0.82 1.18 -17.93
C SER A 139 -0.50 0.97 -17.16
N PRO A 140 -1.37 0.03 -17.58
CA PRO A 140 -2.69 -0.14 -16.96
C PRO A 140 -2.64 -0.45 -15.46
N LEU A 141 -1.65 -1.24 -14.99
CA LEU A 141 -1.54 -1.64 -13.59
C LEU A 141 -1.11 -0.45 -12.71
N VAL A 142 -0.16 0.36 -13.19
CA VAL A 142 0.30 1.59 -12.52
C VAL A 142 -0.81 2.64 -12.49
N ALA A 143 -1.51 2.85 -13.61
CA ALA A 143 -2.61 3.78 -13.70
C ALA A 143 -3.77 3.41 -12.75
N ALA A 144 -4.08 2.11 -12.62
CA ALA A 144 -5.09 1.64 -11.69
C ALA A 144 -4.67 1.86 -10.23
N GLU A 145 -3.41 1.62 -9.89
CA GLU A 145 -2.90 1.84 -8.54
C GLU A 145 -2.92 3.32 -8.15
N LEU A 146 -2.48 4.21 -9.04
CA LEU A 146 -2.54 5.66 -8.80
C LEU A 146 -3.98 6.12 -8.50
N ARG A 147 -4.96 5.66 -9.30
CA ARG A 147 -6.37 5.98 -9.07
C ARG A 147 -6.86 5.49 -7.71
N ARG A 148 -6.49 4.27 -7.29
CA ARG A 148 -6.89 3.74 -5.96
C ARG A 148 -6.35 4.60 -4.83
N GLN A 149 -5.07 4.99 -4.89
CA GLN A 149 -4.46 5.84 -3.87
C GLN A 149 -5.18 7.19 -3.75
N VAL A 150 -5.46 7.84 -4.89
CA VAL A 150 -6.24 9.09 -4.95
C VAL A 150 -7.64 8.89 -4.36
N THR A 151 -8.39 7.89 -4.82
CA THR A 151 -9.75 7.62 -4.33
C THR A 151 -9.79 7.35 -2.83
N ILE A 152 -8.84 6.59 -2.28
CA ILE A 152 -8.77 6.31 -0.84
C ILE A 152 -8.57 7.60 -0.04
N LEU A 153 -7.63 8.46 -0.45
CA LEU A 153 -7.40 9.73 0.25
C LEU A 153 -8.59 10.69 0.13
N GLU A 154 -9.26 10.74 -1.01
CA GLU A 154 -10.49 11.52 -1.18
C GLU A 154 -11.63 11.02 -0.28
N LEU A 155 -11.80 9.69 -0.16
CA LEU A 155 -12.79 9.09 0.73
C LEU A 155 -12.51 9.46 2.19
N LEU A 156 -11.25 9.37 2.62
CA LEU A 156 -10.83 9.67 3.98
C LEU A 156 -10.97 11.17 4.31
N ALA A 157 -10.58 12.05 3.37
CA ALA A 157 -10.71 13.49 3.53
C ALA A 157 -12.17 13.94 3.61
N GLY A 158 -13.07 13.34 2.81
CA GLY A 158 -14.48 13.74 2.75
C GLY A 158 -15.35 13.22 3.89
N HIS A 159 -14.97 12.12 4.54
CA HIS A 159 -15.87 11.37 5.44
C HIS A 159 -15.25 10.98 6.80
N GLY A 160 -13.99 11.34 7.07
CA GLY A 160 -13.29 10.96 8.30
C GLY A 160 -13.31 9.44 8.52
N THR A 161 -13.71 9.00 9.72
CA THR A 161 -13.87 7.57 10.04
C THR A 161 -14.91 6.86 9.16
N GLY A 162 -15.92 7.58 8.66
CA GLY A 162 -16.89 7.04 7.71
C GLY A 162 -16.28 6.64 6.36
N GLY A 163 -15.11 7.18 6.02
CA GLY A 163 -14.36 6.85 4.80
C GLY A 163 -13.55 5.54 4.90
N LEU A 164 -13.33 5.01 6.11
CA LEU A 164 -12.48 3.83 6.32
C LEU A 164 -13.04 2.58 5.65
N ARG A 165 -14.36 2.35 5.74
CA ARG A 165 -14.97 1.16 5.15
C ARG A 165 -14.89 1.17 3.61
N PRO A 166 -15.30 2.24 2.91
CA PRO A 166 -15.07 2.37 1.47
C PRO A 166 -13.59 2.26 1.07
N ALA A 167 -12.67 2.85 1.84
CA ALA A 167 -11.24 2.74 1.57
C ALA A 167 -10.72 1.29 1.65
N LEU A 168 -11.18 0.53 2.63
CA LEU A 168 -10.87 -0.89 2.78
C LEU A 168 -11.46 -1.74 1.65
N ASP A 169 -12.66 -1.40 1.14
CA ASP A 169 -13.25 -2.08 -0.01
C ASP A 169 -12.41 -1.83 -1.29
N VAL A 170 -11.95 -0.59 -1.52
CA VAL A 170 -11.01 -0.24 -2.62
C VAL A 170 -9.68 -0.99 -2.47
N SER A 171 -9.14 -1.06 -1.25
CA SER A 171 -7.91 -1.80 -0.96
C SER A 171 -8.07 -3.30 -1.24
N THR A 172 -9.19 -3.89 -0.81
CA THR A 172 -9.50 -5.31 -1.02
C THR A 172 -9.58 -5.66 -2.50
N GLU A 173 -10.20 -4.81 -3.32
CA GLU A 173 -10.24 -5.01 -4.77
C GLU A 173 -8.83 -4.90 -5.39
N GLY A 174 -8.04 -3.91 -4.97
CA GLY A 174 -6.64 -3.80 -5.41
C GLY A 174 -5.79 -5.02 -5.05
N ARG A 175 -5.97 -5.57 -3.84
CA ARG A 175 -5.29 -6.79 -3.38
C ARG A 175 -5.63 -8.00 -4.25
N ARG A 176 -6.90 -8.18 -4.61
CA ARG A 176 -7.37 -9.24 -5.53
C ARG A 176 -6.71 -9.13 -6.91
N VAL A 177 -6.62 -7.91 -7.44
CA VAL A 177 -5.94 -7.64 -8.72
C VAL A 177 -4.46 -8.03 -8.64
N LEU A 178 -3.75 -7.60 -7.60
CA LEU A 178 -2.31 -7.89 -7.46
C LEU A 178 -2.05 -9.41 -7.31
N ARG A 179 -2.87 -10.11 -6.51
CA ARG A 179 -2.81 -11.57 -6.42
C ARG A 179 -2.97 -12.23 -7.79
N ALA A 180 -3.94 -11.77 -8.59
CA ALA A 180 -4.18 -12.32 -9.91
C ALA A 180 -2.99 -12.08 -10.86
N VAL A 181 -2.32 -10.93 -10.75
CA VAL A 181 -1.08 -10.62 -11.50
C VAL A 181 0.04 -11.59 -11.12
N VAL A 182 0.35 -11.72 -9.83
CA VAL A 182 1.40 -12.63 -9.32
C VAL A 182 1.10 -14.08 -9.74
N SER A 183 -0.15 -14.53 -9.57
CA SER A 183 -0.58 -15.87 -9.95
C SER A 183 -0.42 -16.15 -11.45
N ARG A 184 -0.69 -15.16 -12.32
CA ARG A 184 -0.50 -15.30 -13.77
C ARG A 184 0.98 -15.40 -14.13
N ARG A 185 1.83 -14.58 -13.51
CA ARG A 185 3.28 -14.60 -13.77
C ARG A 185 3.92 -15.91 -13.32
N ALA A 186 3.56 -16.42 -12.14
CA ALA A 186 4.00 -17.72 -11.66
C ALA A 186 3.65 -18.85 -12.64
N ARG A 187 2.41 -18.87 -13.17
CA ARG A 187 2.00 -19.85 -14.20
C ARG A 187 2.70 -19.69 -15.54
N GLY A 188 3.14 -18.49 -15.90
CA GLY A 188 3.89 -18.25 -17.14
C GLY A 188 5.34 -18.75 -17.09
N ARG A 189 5.85 -19.08 -15.89
CA ARG A 189 7.19 -19.62 -15.67
C ARG A 189 7.23 -21.16 -15.50
N ALA A 190 6.07 -21.78 -15.25
CA ALA A 190 5.90 -23.22 -15.06
C ALA A 190 5.64 -23.93 -16.40
#